data_AF-A0A8J4Q6Q2-F1
#
_entry.id   AF-A0A8J4Q6Q2-F1
#
_cell.length_a   1.000
_cell.length_b   1.000
_cell.length_c   1.000
_cell.angle_alpha   90.00
_cell.angle_beta   90.00
_cell.angle_gamma   90.00
#
_symmetry.space_group_name_H-M   'P 1'
#
loop_
_entity.id
_entity.type
_entity.pdbx_description
1 polymer ?
#
loop_
_entity_poly.entity_id
_entity_poly.type
_entity_poly.pdbx_seq_one_letter_code
_entity_poly.pdbx_strand_id
1 'polypeptide(L)'
;MHAHFLHQQHFPYDLRGDEQFFIDHTGAVPITTAQGEELRKLIGTPIYIECSSKTQQNVKSVFDAAIKVVLQPPRQKKKKKRKGQRGCSIL
;
A
#
# COMPACT_ATOMS: atom_id res chain seq x y z
N MET A 1 11.27 -15.21 -1.86
CA MET A 1 10.22 -14.32 -1.31
C MET A 1 8.92 -14.75 -1.96
N HIS A 2 7.96 -15.20 -1.15
CA HIS A 2 6.81 -15.99 -1.60
C HIS A 2 6.01 -15.28 -2.70
N ALA A 3 6.02 -15.92 -3.87
CA ALA A 3 5.17 -15.63 -5.01
C ALA A 3 3.73 -16.08 -4.69
N HIS A 4 2.85 -15.13 -4.36
CA HIS A 4 1.40 -15.37 -4.25
C HIS A 4 0.59 -14.08 -4.50
N PHE A 5 1.03 -13.23 -5.43
CA PHE A 5 0.36 -11.95 -5.75
C PHE A 5 0.10 -11.72 -7.25
N LEU A 6 -0.06 -12.81 -8.02
CA LEU A 6 -0.35 -12.75 -9.46
C LEU A 6 -1.85 -12.92 -9.78
N HIS A 7 -2.73 -12.16 -9.11
CA HIS A 7 -4.15 -12.06 -9.54
C HIS A 7 -4.74 -10.65 -9.41
N GLN A 8 -3.94 -9.66 -9.03
CA GLN A 8 -4.43 -8.30 -8.89
C GLN A 8 -3.55 -7.39 -9.75
N GLN A 9 -3.84 -7.35 -11.05
CA GLN A 9 -3.25 -6.37 -11.95
C GLN A 9 -3.51 -4.99 -11.35
N HIS A 10 -2.44 -4.23 -11.09
CA HIS A 10 -2.54 -2.93 -10.44
C HIS A 10 -3.09 -1.94 -11.47
N PHE A 11 -4.41 -1.72 -11.44
CA PHE A 11 -5.06 -0.80 -12.37
C PHE A 11 -4.65 0.64 -12.05
N PRO A 12 -4.03 1.36 -13.01
CA PRO A 12 -3.93 2.81 -12.97
C PRO A 12 -5.31 3.41 -12.73
N TYR A 13 -5.39 4.43 -11.88
CA TYR A 13 -6.66 5.07 -11.49
C TYR A 13 -7.51 5.48 -12.71
N ASP A 14 -6.86 5.88 -13.80
CA ASP A 14 -7.48 6.30 -15.07
C ASP A 14 -8.15 5.17 -15.86
N LEU A 15 -7.75 3.92 -15.68
CA LEU A 15 -8.29 2.80 -16.46
C LEU A 15 -9.57 2.21 -15.85
N ARG A 16 -10.00 2.68 -14.67
CA ARG A 16 -11.21 2.15 -14.01
C ARG A 16 -12.51 2.50 -14.73
N GLY A 17 -12.50 3.53 -15.57
CA GLY A 17 -13.65 3.97 -16.36
C GLY A 17 -13.48 3.80 -17.88
N ASP A 18 -12.41 3.15 -18.32
CA ASP A 18 -12.13 2.95 -19.74
C ASP A 18 -12.77 1.63 -20.21
N GLU A 19 -13.97 1.72 -20.80
CA GLU A 19 -14.69 0.53 -21.30
C GLU A 19 -13.89 -0.25 -22.35
N GLN A 20 -13.11 0.45 -23.19
CA GLN A 20 -12.29 -0.19 -24.21
C GLN A 20 -11.19 -1.06 -23.58
N PHE A 21 -10.60 -0.59 -22.48
CA PHE A 21 -9.62 -1.38 -21.74
C PHE A 21 -10.18 -2.72 -21.25
N PHE A 22 -11.42 -2.74 -20.74
CA PHE A 22 -12.07 -3.96 -20.24
C PHE A 22 -12.49 -4.92 -21.37
N ILE A 23 -12.79 -4.38 -22.56
CA ILE A 23 -13.03 -5.18 -23.76
C ILE A 23 -11.71 -5.86 -24.21
N ASP A 24 -10.62 -5.09 -24.24
CA ASP A 24 -9.31 -5.59 -24.68
C ASP A 24 -8.67 -6.52 -23.65
N HIS A 25 -9.02 -6.38 -22.37
CA HIS A 25 -8.49 -7.16 -21.25
C HIS A 25 -9.63 -7.88 -20.49
N THR A 26 -10.28 -8.81 -21.18
CA THR A 26 -11.36 -9.62 -20.60
C THR A 26 -10.93 -10.30 -19.28
N GLY A 27 -11.75 -10.15 -18.25
CA GLY A 27 -11.50 -10.71 -16.91
C GLY A 27 -10.65 -9.83 -15.98
N ALA A 28 -10.19 -8.67 -16.45
CA ALA A 28 -9.46 -7.75 -15.60
C ALA A 28 -10.43 -7.01 -14.64
N VAL A 29 -10.16 -7.06 -13.33
CA VAL A 29 -11.01 -6.45 -12.29
C VAL A 29 -10.25 -5.34 -11.56
N PRO A 30 -10.77 -4.09 -11.54
CA PRO A 30 -10.08 -2.98 -10.91
C PRO A 30 -10.00 -3.19 -9.39
N ILE A 31 -8.85 -2.88 -8.82
CA ILE A 31 -8.69 -2.82 -7.36
C ILE A 31 -9.54 -1.68 -6.84
N THR A 32 -10.34 -1.92 -5.82
CA THR A 32 -11.07 -0.83 -5.15
C THR A 32 -10.16 -0.09 -4.18
N THR A 33 -10.46 1.18 -3.92
CA THR A 33 -9.71 1.98 -2.92
C THR A 33 -9.74 1.33 -1.53
N ALA A 34 -10.84 0.64 -1.18
CA ALA A 34 -10.96 -0.09 0.06
C ALA A 34 -9.96 -1.26 0.16
N GLN A 35 -9.81 -2.05 -0.92
CA GLN A 35 -8.82 -3.13 -0.99
C GLN A 35 -7.39 -2.60 -0.91
N GLY A 36 -7.10 -1.48 -1.57
CA GLY A 36 -5.78 -0.83 -1.47
C GLY A 36 -5.47 -0.34 -0.04
N GLU A 37 -6.44 0.27 0.64
CA GLU A 37 -6.31 0.69 2.04
C GLU A 37 -6.15 -0.50 3.01
N GLU A 38 -6.83 -1.62 2.75
CA GLU A 38 -6.64 -2.85 3.51
C GLU A 38 -5.21 -3.41 3.35
N LEU A 39 -4.71 -3.46 2.11
CA LEU A 39 -3.35 -3.89 1.82
C LEU A 39 -2.31 -3.00 2.50
N ARG A 40 -2.53 -1.68 2.50
CA ARG A 40 -1.69 -0.71 3.24
C ARG A 40 -1.56 -1.07 4.72
N LYS A 41 -2.69 -1.37 5.37
CA LYS A 41 -2.72 -1.78 6.79
C LYS A 41 -2.00 -3.11 7.00
N LEU A 42 -2.17 -4.06 6.08
CA LEU A 42 -1.56 -5.38 6.15
C LEU A 42 -0.02 -5.31 6.08
N ILE A 43 0.51 -4.54 5.13
CA ILE A 43 1.96 -4.35 4.95
C ILE A 43 2.53 -3.41 6.03
N GLY A 44 1.68 -2.59 6.65
CA GLY A 44 2.10 -1.63 7.68
C GLY A 44 2.74 -0.37 7.09
N THR A 45 2.39 -0.01 5.86
CA THR A 45 2.87 1.23 5.23
C THR A 45 2.09 2.44 5.76
N PRO A 46 2.73 3.62 5.81
CA PRO A 46 2.09 4.81 6.37
C PRO A 46 0.96 5.34 5.49
N ILE A 47 1.05 5.15 4.17
CA ILE A 47 0.13 5.76 3.21
C ILE A 47 -0.08 4.85 1.98
N TYR A 48 -1.26 4.97 1.38
CA TYR A 48 -1.65 4.40 0.09
C TYR A 48 -2.15 5.56 -0.75
N ILE A 49 -1.68 5.65 -2.00
CA ILE A 49 -2.04 6.74 -2.92
C ILE A 49 -2.29 6.10 -4.28
N GLU A 50 -3.49 6.29 -4.81
CA GLU A 50 -3.82 5.95 -6.20
C GLU A 50 -3.40 7.10 -7.10
N CYS A 51 -2.66 6.82 -8.17
CA CYS A 51 -2.24 7.84 -9.14
C CYS A 51 -2.41 7.34 -10.58
N SER A 52 -2.40 8.30 -11.51
CA SER A 52 -2.32 8.04 -12.94
C SER A 52 -1.16 8.81 -13.54
N SER A 53 -0.20 8.10 -14.10
CA SER A 53 0.88 8.72 -14.86
C SER A 53 0.40 9.30 -16.19
N LYS A 54 -0.69 8.78 -16.76
CA LYS A 54 -1.27 9.24 -18.03
C LYS A 54 -1.93 10.59 -17.88
N THR A 55 -2.78 10.76 -16.87
CA THR A 55 -3.52 12.02 -16.62
C THR A 55 -2.80 12.93 -15.61
N GLN A 56 -1.63 12.51 -15.11
CA GLN A 56 -0.87 13.18 -14.04
C GLN A 56 -1.62 13.32 -12.72
N GLN A 57 -2.73 12.59 -12.53
CA GLN A 57 -3.52 12.63 -11.32
C GLN A 57 -2.73 12.05 -10.14
N ASN A 58 -2.68 12.81 -9.04
CA ASN A 58 -2.01 12.47 -7.78
C ASN A 58 -0.50 12.17 -7.89
N VAL A 59 0.13 12.40 -9.05
CA VAL A 59 1.57 12.18 -9.24
C VAL A 59 2.38 13.03 -8.26
N LYS A 60 2.06 14.33 -8.16
CA LYS A 60 2.70 15.23 -7.18
C LYS A 60 2.53 14.71 -5.75
N SER A 61 1.34 14.26 -5.38
CA SER A 61 1.04 13.74 -4.04
C SER A 61 1.86 12.51 -3.68
N VAL A 62 2.15 11.63 -4.65
CA VAL A 62 3.04 10.48 -4.45
C VAL A 62 4.45 10.94 -4.08
N PHE A 63 5.01 11.90 -4.83
CA PHE A 63 6.35 12.43 -4.55
C PHE A 63 6.41 13.24 -3.25
N ASP A 64 5.43 14.11 -3.00
CA ASP A 64 5.35 14.88 -1.76
C ASP A 64 5.29 13.96 -0.54
N ALA A 65 4.48 12.88 -0.60
CA ALA A 65 4.36 11.92 0.48
C ALA A 65 5.65 11.15 0.70
N ALA A 66 6.33 10.72 -0.37
CA ALA A 66 7.62 10.02 -0.27
C ALA A 66 8.69 10.92 0.39
N ILE A 67 8.81 12.17 -0.07
CA ILE A 67 9.72 13.16 0.51
C ILE A 67 9.39 13.38 1.98
N LYS A 68 8.10 13.57 2.32
CA LYS A 68 7.66 13.78 3.70
C LYS A 68 7.98 12.61 4.61
N VAL A 69 7.80 11.36 4.15
CA VAL A 69 8.12 10.16 4.93
C VAL A 69 9.63 10.08 5.21
N VAL A 70 10.47 10.50 4.27
CA VAL A 70 11.93 10.52 4.45
C VAL A 70 12.35 11.64 5.40
N LEU A 71 11.82 12.86 5.21
CA LEU A 71 12.17 14.03 6.04
C LEU A 71 11.58 13.97 7.45
N GLN A 72 10.39 13.39 7.59
CA GLN A 72 9.67 13.26 8.86
C GLN A 72 9.21 11.81 9.03
N PRO A 73 10.12 10.91 9.43
CA PRO A 73 9.79 9.52 9.61
C PRO A 73 8.64 9.38 10.62
N PRO A 74 7.57 8.64 10.30
CA PRO A 74 6.50 8.39 11.25
C PRO A 74 7.09 7.71 12.48
N ARG A 75 6.80 8.27 13.68
CA ARG A 75 7.25 7.69 14.95
C ARG A 75 6.81 6.24 14.99
N GLN A 76 7.77 5.32 14.93
CA GLN A 76 7.51 3.90 15.06
C GLN A 76 6.80 3.71 16.40
N LYS A 77 5.53 3.28 16.36
CA LYS A 77 4.84 2.83 17.58
C LYS A 77 5.64 1.64 18.08
N LYS A 78 6.50 1.86 19.08
CA LYS A 78 7.19 0.78 19.79
C LYS A 78 6.11 -0.22 20.16
N LYS A 79 6.13 -1.42 19.58
CA LYS A 79 5.32 -2.53 20.08
C LYS A 79 5.64 -2.58 21.57
N LYS A 80 4.65 -2.33 22.44
CA LYS A 80 4.83 -2.51 23.88
C LYS A 80 5.33 -3.94 24.06
N LYS A 81 6.63 -4.12 24.31
CA LYS A 81 7.15 -5.39 24.86
C LYS A 81 6.27 -5.65 26.07
N ARG A 82 5.46 -6.71 26.04
CA ARG A 82 4.71 -7.14 27.21
C ARG A 82 5.75 -7.35 28.31
N LYS A 83 5.78 -6.45 29.30
CA LYS A 83 6.59 -6.62 30.51
C LYS A 83 5.95 -7.77 31.27
N GLY A 84 6.62 -8.92 31.26
CA GLY A 84 6.26 -10.15 31.96
C GLY A 84 6.84 -11.32 31.15
N GLN A 85 7.79 -12.11 31.63
CA GLN A 85 7.86 -12.71 32.97
C GLN A 85 9.26 -12.63 33.58
N ARG A 86 9.26 -12.98 34.87
CA ARG A 86 10.26 -12.78 35.92
C ARG A 86 11.54 -13.58 35.68
N GLY A 87 12.57 -13.15 36.41
CA GLY A 87 13.95 -13.61 36.25
C GLY A 87 14.18 -15.09 36.51
N CYS A 88 15.31 -15.55 36.02
CA CYS A 88 16.03 -16.69 36.54
C CYS A 88 17.52 -16.40 36.31
N SER A 89 18.25 -16.10 37.38
CA SER A 89 19.71 -16.13 37.40
C SER A 89 20.09 -17.52 37.90
N ILE A 90 20.72 -18.32 37.05
CA ILE A 90 21.36 -19.57 37.45
C ILE A 90 22.72 -19.19 38.05
N LEU A 91 22.95 -19.66 39.28
CA LEU A 91 24.22 -19.61 40.02
C LEU A 91 25.24 -20.57 39.41
#